data_AF-A0A1F7TZI1-F1
#
_entry.id   AF-A0A1F7TZI1-F1
#
_cell.length_a   1.000
_cell.length_b   1.000
_cell.length_c   1.000
_cell.angle_alpha   90.00
_cell.angle_beta   90.00
_cell.angle_gamma   90.00
#
_symmetry.space_group_name_H-M   'P 1'
#
loop_
_entity.id
_entity.type
_entity.pdbx_description
1 polymer ?
#
loop_
_entity_poly.entity_id
_entity_poly.type
_entity_poly.pdbx_seq_one_letter_code
_entity_poly.pdbx_strand_id
1 'polypeptide(L)'
;MAQMTDKTRQRWLSMAGDQKIGFVLFSVIGIAGLILSFIFLLQQMKAPFVVDYDGEAFLTSSERELKDIEAQQNSDTDDDGLSDYDEQNVYRTSAFLADSDGDGFRDGEEVVSGNNPNCPAGQACEREADAGFNSPLRAADVSDEIPFEDVGFGGAIETQADLEAYLSALTTDQIRTALVQSGVDEATVRDLSDEELRTLFDNALKELDESGTLEEILSE
;
A
#
# COMPACT_ATOMS: atom_id res chain seq x y z
N MET A 1 5.77 60.06 44.83
CA MET A 1 5.70 58.79 45.59
C MET A 1 6.65 58.73 46.81
N ALA A 2 7.33 59.82 47.20
CA ALA A 2 8.30 59.79 48.31
C ALA A 2 7.75 60.17 49.71
N GLN A 3 6.52 60.71 49.81
CA GLN A 3 5.94 61.13 51.10
C GLN A 3 5.09 60.05 51.80
N MET A 4 4.73 58.96 51.12
CA MET A 4 3.91 57.87 51.69
C MET A 4 4.72 56.86 52.53
N THR A 5 6.02 56.72 52.26
CA THR A 5 6.92 55.76 52.91
C THR A 5 7.38 56.22 54.30
N ASP A 6 7.40 57.53 54.56
CA ASP A 6 7.85 58.09 55.83
C ASP A 6 6.77 57.93 56.92
N LYS A 7 5.50 58.21 56.58
CA LYS A 7 4.37 58.14 57.53
C LYS A 7 4.07 56.71 57.99
N THR A 8 4.25 55.72 57.12
CA THR A 8 4.05 54.30 57.43
C THR A 8 5.16 53.76 58.32
N ARG A 9 6.41 54.18 58.10
CA ARG A 9 7.57 53.84 58.93
C ARG A 9 7.49 54.42 60.34
N GLN A 10 7.08 55.69 60.45
CA GLN A 10 6.89 56.35 61.75
C GLN A 10 5.78 55.67 62.58
N ARG A 11 4.67 55.32 61.94
CA ARG A 11 3.57 54.55 62.57
C ARG A 11 4.00 53.16 63.02
N TRP A 12 4.86 52.50 62.27
CA TRP A 12 5.37 51.19 62.66
C TRP A 12 6.30 51.28 63.88
N LEU A 13 7.17 52.29 63.94
CA LEU A 13 8.06 52.49 65.09
C LEU A 13 7.30 52.82 66.38
N SER A 14 6.16 53.52 66.30
CA SER A 14 5.35 53.92 67.46
C SER A 14 4.45 52.82 68.05
N MET A 15 4.36 51.64 67.43
CA MET A 15 3.52 50.53 67.91
C MET A 15 4.19 49.73 69.03
N ALA A 16 3.39 49.25 69.98
CA ALA A 16 3.83 48.29 71.00
C ALA A 16 4.24 46.95 70.36
N GLY A 17 5.10 46.19 71.03
CA GLY A 17 5.62 44.91 70.52
C GLY A 17 4.51 43.93 70.10
N ASP A 18 3.45 43.83 70.91
CA ASP A 18 2.33 42.92 70.68
C ASP A 18 1.53 43.27 69.42
N GLN A 19 1.40 44.57 69.09
CA GLN A 19 0.71 45.03 67.88
C GLN A 19 1.50 44.74 66.60
N LYS A 20 2.84 44.78 66.68
CA LYS A 20 3.71 44.43 65.55
C LYS A 20 3.60 42.94 65.23
N ILE A 21 3.55 42.09 66.27
CA ILE A 21 3.37 40.65 66.13
C ILE A 21 2.03 40.35 65.45
N GLY A 22 0.94 41.00 65.87
CA GLY A 22 -0.37 40.86 65.24
C GLY A 22 -0.38 41.24 63.75
N PHE A 23 0.26 42.35 63.39
CA PHE A 23 0.32 42.80 61.98
C PHE A 23 1.15 41.87 61.09
N VAL A 24 2.25 41.32 61.62
CA VAL A 24 3.07 40.33 60.91
C VAL A 24 2.29 39.03 60.71
N LEU A 25 1.63 38.52 61.75
CA LEU A 25 0.80 37.32 61.65
C LEU A 25 -0.32 37.47 60.61
N PHE A 26 -1.05 38.59 60.64
CA PHE A 26 -2.13 38.84 59.68
C PHE A 26 -1.61 38.92 58.24
N SER A 27 -0.46 39.57 58.05
CA SER A 27 0.17 39.69 56.73
C SER A 27 0.64 38.33 56.21
N VAL A 28 1.25 37.49 57.06
CA VAL A 28 1.70 36.15 56.70
C VAL A 28 0.52 35.24 56.33
N ILE A 29 -0.55 35.25 57.13
CA ILE A 29 -1.76 34.45 56.85
C ILE A 29 -2.45 34.92 55.56
N GLY A 30 -2.55 36.23 55.36
CA GLY A 30 -3.13 36.79 54.13
C GLY A 30 -2.34 36.40 52.88
N ILE A 31 -1.01 36.49 52.94
CA ILE A 31 -0.13 36.08 51.82
C ILE A 31 -0.22 34.57 51.59
N ALA A 32 -0.21 33.76 52.66
CA ALA A 32 -0.36 32.31 52.55
C ALA A 32 -1.70 31.92 51.91
N GLY A 33 -2.79 32.60 52.27
CA GLY A 33 -4.10 32.41 51.66
C GLY A 33 -4.13 32.75 50.17
N LEU A 34 -3.46 33.83 49.75
CA LEU A 34 -3.32 34.19 48.34
C LEU A 34 -2.50 33.15 47.55
N ILE A 35 -1.40 32.66 48.13
CA ILE A 35 -0.56 31.63 47.52
C ILE A 35 -1.35 30.33 47.35
N LEU A 36 -2.07 29.90 48.39
CA LEU A 36 -2.91 28.68 48.33
C LEU A 36 -4.04 28.82 47.32
N SER A 37 -4.70 29.98 47.26
CA SER A 37 -5.73 30.28 46.25
C SER A 37 -5.17 30.22 44.82
N PHE A 38 -3.97 30.77 44.61
CA PHE A 38 -3.32 30.72 43.30
C PHE A 38 -2.90 29.31 42.90
N ILE A 39 -2.36 28.51 43.83
CA ILE A 39 -2.03 27.10 43.58
C ILE A 39 -3.29 26.31 43.23
N PHE A 40 -4.39 26.49 43.98
CA PHE A 40 -5.66 25.83 43.72
C PHE A 40 -6.23 26.20 42.34
N LEU A 41 -6.15 27.49 41.96
CA LEU A 41 -6.53 27.96 40.62
C LEU A 41 -5.70 27.27 39.52
N LEU A 42 -4.38 27.18 39.69
CA LEU A 42 -3.50 26.50 38.73
C LEU A 42 -3.79 25.00 38.62
N GLN A 43 -4.15 24.35 39.74
CA GLN A 43 -4.54 22.94 39.75
C GLN A 43 -5.89 22.72 39.03
N GLN A 44 -6.89 23.55 39.31
CA GLN A 44 -8.21 23.48 38.67
C GLN A 44 -8.17 23.80 37.18
N MET A 45 -7.22 24.63 36.73
CA MET A 45 -6.97 24.86 35.31
C MET A 45 -6.30 23.68 34.62
N LYS A 46 -5.59 22.79 35.33
CA LYS A 46 -4.93 21.62 34.70
C LYS A 46 -5.86 20.40 34.64
N ALA A 47 -6.68 20.18 35.66
CA ALA A 47 -7.51 18.98 35.79
C ALA A 47 -8.45 18.69 34.60
N PRO A 48 -9.13 19.66 33.96
CA PRO A 48 -10.03 19.36 32.84
C PRO A 48 -9.33 19.17 31.49
N PHE A 49 -8.01 19.38 31.39
CA PHE A 49 -7.27 19.29 30.12
C PHE A 49 -6.20 18.20 30.09
N VAL A 50 -6.05 17.41 31.16
CA VAL A 50 -5.25 16.19 31.11
C VAL A 50 -6.14 15.08 30.58
N VAL A 51 -6.07 14.86 29.27
CA VAL A 51 -6.58 13.63 28.66
C VAL A 51 -5.50 12.57 28.88
N ASP A 52 -5.79 11.61 29.75
CA ASP A 52 -5.00 10.39 29.86
C ASP A 52 -5.39 9.51 28.67
N TYR A 53 -4.54 9.49 27.64
CA TYR A 53 -4.75 8.71 26.43
C TYR A 53 -3.95 7.42 26.55
N ASP A 54 -4.66 6.32 26.68
CA ASP A 54 -4.16 4.95 26.81
C ASP A 54 -3.98 4.23 25.47
N GLY A 55 -4.24 4.92 24.36
CA GLY A 55 -4.14 4.36 23.02
C GLY A 55 -2.72 4.40 22.42
N GLU A 56 -2.59 3.76 21.26
CA GLU A 56 -1.40 3.80 20.42
C GLU A 56 -0.97 5.25 20.16
N ALA A 57 0.33 5.56 20.30
CA ALA A 57 0.88 6.87 19.98
C ALA A 57 0.36 7.35 18.62
N PHE A 58 -0.03 8.62 18.51
CA PHE A 58 -0.56 9.18 17.28
C PHE A 58 0.58 9.35 16.27
N LEU A 59 0.97 8.24 15.63
CA LEU A 59 1.98 8.20 14.60
C LEU A 59 1.42 8.85 13.34
N THR A 60 2.22 9.70 12.71
CA THR A 60 2.01 10.10 11.32
C THR A 60 2.05 8.87 10.42
N SER A 61 1.46 8.95 9.23
CA SER A 61 1.48 7.83 8.27
C SER A 61 2.90 7.35 7.97
N SER A 62 3.86 8.28 7.86
CA SER A 62 5.27 7.95 7.63
C SER A 62 5.93 7.23 8.81
N GLU A 63 5.60 7.60 10.05
CA GLU A 63 6.15 6.92 11.23
C GLU A 63 5.58 5.51 11.39
N ARG A 64 4.33 5.29 11.00
CA ARG A 64 3.73 3.94 10.99
C ARG A 64 4.41 3.06 9.95
N GLU A 65 4.58 3.57 8.73
CA GLU A 65 5.26 2.85 7.66
C GLU A 65 6.69 2.44 8.06
N LEU A 66 7.46 3.36 8.67
CA LEU A 66 8.78 3.06 9.21
C LEU A 66 8.74 1.95 10.28
N LYS A 67 7.75 2.00 11.18
CA LYS A 67 7.57 0.99 12.24
C LYS A 67 7.18 -0.38 11.66
N ASP A 68 6.34 -0.40 10.64
CA ASP A 68 5.90 -1.64 9.98
C ASP A 68 7.07 -2.26 9.20
N ILE A 69 7.88 -1.45 8.50
CA ILE A 69 9.12 -1.91 7.87
C ILE A 69 10.09 -2.47 8.90
N GLU A 70 10.31 -1.77 10.02
CA GLU A 70 11.18 -2.25 11.10
C GLU A 70 10.66 -3.57 11.69
N ALA A 71 9.35 -3.74 11.83
CA ALA A 71 8.77 -4.98 12.31
C ALA A 71 9.01 -6.13 11.32
N GLN A 72 8.80 -5.91 10.01
CA GLN A 72 9.05 -6.90 8.96
C GLN A 72 10.54 -7.27 8.85
N GLN A 73 11.45 -6.33 9.04
CA GLN A 73 12.90 -6.60 9.01
C GLN A 73 13.39 -7.45 10.19
N ASN A 74 12.63 -7.48 11.28
CA ASN A 74 12.97 -8.24 12.48
C ASN A 74 12.12 -9.52 12.65
N SER A 75 11.21 -9.78 11.71
CA SER A 75 10.34 -10.95 11.72
C SER A 75 10.76 -11.89 10.59
N ASP A 76 10.67 -13.18 10.87
CA ASP A 76 10.87 -14.30 9.94
C ASP A 76 9.71 -15.24 10.27
N THR A 77 8.63 -15.16 9.49
CA THR A 77 7.32 -15.72 9.86
C THR A 77 7.24 -17.23 9.62
N ASP A 78 7.99 -17.76 8.66
CA ASP A 78 8.05 -19.19 8.34
C ASP A 78 9.36 -19.88 8.75
N ASP A 79 10.25 -19.17 9.45
CA ASP A 79 11.47 -19.65 10.07
C ASP A 79 12.41 -20.33 9.04
N ASP A 80 12.57 -19.69 7.89
CA ASP A 80 13.39 -20.18 6.78
C ASP A 80 14.79 -19.51 6.72
N GLY A 81 14.98 -18.42 7.46
CA GLY A 81 16.22 -17.66 7.57
C GLY A 81 16.26 -16.36 6.78
N LEU A 82 15.18 -15.98 6.09
CA LEU A 82 14.98 -14.67 5.49
C LEU A 82 14.02 -13.82 6.35
N SER A 83 14.19 -12.50 6.33
CA SER A 83 13.22 -11.63 7.00
C SER A 83 11.98 -11.45 6.12
N ASP A 84 10.79 -11.28 6.72
CA ASP A 84 9.54 -11.02 5.99
C ASP A 84 9.69 -9.83 5.02
N TYR A 85 10.52 -8.86 5.40
CA TYR A 85 10.87 -7.71 4.58
C TYR A 85 11.67 -8.12 3.35
N ASP A 86 12.73 -8.91 3.51
CA ASP A 86 13.58 -9.35 2.41
C ASP A 86 12.81 -10.26 1.45
N GLU A 87 11.98 -11.15 1.97
CA GLU A 87 11.14 -12.01 1.15
C GLU A 87 10.20 -11.21 0.26
N GLN A 88 9.45 -10.25 0.82
CA GLN A 88 8.49 -9.47 0.04
C GLN A 88 9.15 -8.44 -0.88
N ASN A 89 10.24 -7.81 -0.45
CA ASN A 89 10.81 -6.64 -1.13
C ASN A 89 12.07 -6.93 -1.95
N VAL A 90 12.84 -7.97 -1.60
CA VAL A 90 14.11 -8.32 -2.25
C VAL A 90 13.93 -9.56 -3.12
N TYR A 91 13.45 -10.67 -2.55
CA TYR A 91 13.40 -11.97 -3.22
C TYR A 91 12.05 -12.26 -3.89
N ARG A 92 11.00 -11.50 -3.54
CA ARG A 92 9.61 -11.71 -3.98
C ARG A 92 9.08 -13.12 -3.68
N THR A 93 9.55 -13.71 -2.60
CA THR A 93 9.08 -14.97 -2.05
C THR A 93 7.93 -14.72 -1.06
N SER A 94 7.33 -15.80 -0.56
CA SER A 94 6.21 -15.76 0.35
C SER A 94 6.67 -15.88 1.80
N ALA A 95 6.50 -14.80 2.58
CA ALA A 95 6.76 -14.76 4.04
C ALA A 95 5.87 -15.66 4.92
N PHE A 96 5.22 -16.66 4.34
CA PHE A 96 4.42 -17.65 5.03
C PHE A 96 4.72 -19.07 4.55
N LEU A 97 5.65 -19.22 3.61
CA LEU A 97 6.03 -20.48 2.98
C LEU A 97 7.55 -20.51 2.92
N ALA A 98 8.14 -21.34 3.78
CA ALA A 98 9.59 -21.53 3.80
C ALA A 98 10.18 -22.06 2.48
N ASP A 99 9.35 -22.51 1.54
CA ASP A 99 9.68 -23.00 0.20
C ASP A 99 8.61 -22.42 -0.75
N SER A 100 8.95 -21.33 -1.44
CA SER A 100 8.01 -20.55 -2.25
C SER A 100 7.69 -21.19 -3.60
N ASP A 101 8.63 -21.95 -4.17
CA ASP A 101 8.47 -22.59 -5.47
C ASP A 101 8.07 -24.08 -5.40
N GLY A 102 8.13 -24.66 -4.20
CA GLY A 102 7.62 -25.98 -3.86
C GLY A 102 8.54 -27.13 -4.29
N ASP A 103 9.83 -26.88 -4.49
CA ASP A 103 10.78 -27.88 -4.95
C ASP A 103 11.43 -28.72 -3.82
N GLY A 104 11.19 -28.32 -2.56
CA GLY A 104 11.68 -28.95 -1.35
C GLY A 104 12.94 -28.33 -0.75
N PHE A 105 13.48 -27.25 -1.32
CA PHE A 105 14.51 -26.39 -0.73
C PHE A 105 13.86 -25.16 -0.11
N ARG A 106 14.51 -24.60 0.91
CA ARG A 106 14.00 -23.39 1.56
C ARG A 106 14.52 -22.15 0.87
N ASP A 107 13.71 -21.10 0.80
CA ASP A 107 14.09 -19.86 0.10
C ASP A 107 15.40 -19.29 0.69
N GLY A 108 15.53 -19.27 2.01
CA GLY A 108 16.75 -18.86 2.70
C GLY A 108 17.98 -19.74 2.42
N GLU A 109 17.81 -21.06 2.25
CA GLU A 109 18.90 -21.98 1.89
C GLU A 109 19.38 -21.74 0.45
N GLU A 110 18.43 -21.48 -0.44
CA GLU A 110 18.69 -21.19 -1.85
C GLU A 110 19.41 -19.86 -2.02
N VAL A 111 18.95 -18.81 -1.33
CA VAL A 111 19.61 -17.50 -1.32
C VAL A 111 21.05 -17.60 -0.82
N VAL A 112 21.30 -18.34 0.26
CA VAL A 112 22.66 -18.57 0.80
C VAL A 112 23.53 -19.35 -0.18
N SER A 113 22.93 -20.27 -0.93
CA SER A 113 23.60 -21.08 -1.95
C SER A 113 23.80 -20.35 -3.29
N GLY A 114 23.20 -19.17 -3.45
CA GLY A 114 23.24 -18.38 -4.68
C GLY A 114 22.28 -18.88 -5.77
N ASN A 115 21.29 -19.70 -5.40
CA ASN A 115 20.19 -20.12 -6.26
C ASN A 115 19.06 -19.07 -6.21
N ASN A 116 18.06 -19.24 -7.08
CA ASN A 116 16.88 -18.38 -7.11
C ASN A 116 15.73 -19.07 -6.34
N PRO A 117 15.24 -18.49 -5.23
CA PRO A 117 14.21 -19.10 -4.38
C PRO A 117 12.79 -19.10 -4.98
N ASN A 118 12.64 -18.65 -6.22
CA ASN A 118 11.39 -18.78 -6.98
C ASN A 118 11.56 -19.71 -8.18
N CYS A 119 12.64 -20.48 -8.23
CA CYS A 119 12.98 -21.32 -9.35
C CYS A 119 13.24 -22.78 -8.92
N PRO A 120 12.31 -23.70 -9.23
CA PRO A 120 12.44 -25.08 -8.82
C PRO A 120 13.75 -25.72 -9.30
N ALA A 121 14.39 -26.47 -8.41
CA ALA A 121 15.67 -27.11 -8.62
C ALA A 121 15.65 -28.00 -9.86
N GLY A 122 16.57 -27.72 -10.77
CA GLY A 122 16.70 -28.44 -12.04
C GLY A 122 15.78 -27.95 -13.14
N GLN A 123 14.98 -26.91 -12.91
CA GLN A 123 14.33 -26.15 -13.97
C GLN A 123 15.20 -24.97 -14.43
N ALA A 124 15.00 -24.55 -15.67
CA ALA A 124 15.66 -23.37 -16.22
C ALA A 124 14.69 -22.18 -16.11
N CYS A 125 14.63 -21.56 -14.93
CA CYS A 125 13.90 -20.29 -14.74
C CYS A 125 14.82 -19.08 -14.93
N GLU A 126 16.13 -19.32 -15.07
CA GLU A 126 17.06 -18.31 -15.54
C GLU A 126 16.79 -18.00 -17.01
N ARG A 127 16.14 -16.87 -17.23
CA ARG A 127 16.43 -16.10 -18.43
C ARG A 127 17.85 -15.55 -18.26
N GLU A 128 18.77 -15.94 -19.15
CA GLU A 128 20.14 -15.42 -19.12
C GLU A 128 20.10 -13.88 -19.02
N ALA A 129 20.85 -13.40 -18.01
CA ALA A 129 21.04 -12.02 -17.59
C ALA A 129 19.98 -11.47 -16.61
N ASP A 130 20.50 -11.11 -15.42
CA ASP A 130 20.05 -10.02 -14.53
C ASP A 130 19.38 -10.45 -13.22
N ALA A 131 20.19 -10.67 -12.18
CA ALA A 131 19.80 -10.30 -10.82
C ALA A 131 19.57 -8.77 -10.80
N GLY A 132 18.37 -8.31 -11.17
CA GLY A 132 18.08 -6.88 -11.32
C GLY A 132 16.72 -6.54 -11.91
N PHE A 133 15.77 -6.29 -11.01
CA PHE A 133 14.67 -5.32 -11.08
C PHE A 133 14.84 -4.24 -12.19
N ASN A 134 14.04 -4.31 -13.28
CA ASN A 134 13.86 -3.34 -14.40
C ASN A 134 14.23 -3.81 -15.83
N SER A 135 14.11 -5.09 -16.14
CA SER A 135 13.91 -5.48 -17.54
C SER A 135 12.40 -5.53 -17.82
N PRO A 136 11.83 -4.62 -18.65
CA PRO A 136 10.43 -4.76 -19.06
C PRO A 136 10.28 -6.10 -19.76
N LEU A 137 9.16 -6.79 -19.49
CA LEU A 137 8.78 -8.02 -20.18
C LEU A 137 9.08 -7.86 -21.68
N ARG A 138 9.98 -8.68 -22.21
CA ARG A 138 10.18 -8.75 -23.65
C ARG A 138 9.08 -9.62 -24.21
N ALA A 139 8.65 -9.37 -25.45
CA ALA A 139 7.66 -10.21 -26.13
C ALA A 139 8.04 -11.71 -26.13
N ALA A 140 9.34 -12.03 -26.03
CA ALA A 140 9.84 -13.39 -25.90
C ALA A 140 9.58 -14.07 -24.53
N ASP A 141 9.18 -13.31 -23.50
CA ASP A 141 8.91 -13.80 -22.12
C ASP A 141 7.44 -14.19 -21.93
N VAL A 142 6.60 -13.99 -22.95
CA VAL A 142 5.25 -14.51 -22.99
C VAL A 142 5.29 -15.87 -23.67
N SER A 143 5.69 -16.90 -22.90
CA SER A 143 5.76 -18.29 -23.39
C SER A 143 4.47 -19.08 -23.21
N ASP A 144 3.38 -18.43 -22.82
CA ASP A 144 2.04 -18.92 -23.11
C ASP A 144 1.48 -17.95 -24.14
N GLU A 145 1.40 -18.42 -25.39
CA GLU A 145 0.85 -17.73 -26.54
C GLU A 145 -0.12 -16.62 -26.11
N ILE A 146 0.27 -15.35 -26.27
CA ILE A 146 -0.74 -14.30 -26.32
C ILE A 146 -1.73 -14.81 -27.36
N PRO A 147 -3.04 -14.99 -27.04
CA PRO A 147 -3.99 -15.63 -27.95
C PRO A 147 -4.16 -14.87 -29.26
N PHE A 148 -3.41 -13.79 -29.49
CA PHE A 148 -3.49 -12.89 -30.62
C PHE A 148 -2.13 -12.70 -31.32
N GLU A 149 -1.09 -13.49 -31.05
CA GLU A 149 0.23 -13.32 -31.71
C GLU A 149 0.39 -14.16 -33.00
N ASP A 150 -0.31 -15.30 -33.13
CA ASP A 150 -0.23 -16.15 -34.34
C ASP A 150 -1.12 -15.68 -35.51
N VAL A 151 -1.63 -14.44 -35.44
CA VAL A 151 -2.35 -13.78 -36.54
C VAL A 151 -1.42 -12.97 -37.45
N GLY A 152 -0.10 -13.18 -37.35
CA GLY A 152 0.87 -12.55 -38.25
C GLY A 152 0.97 -11.04 -38.04
N PHE A 153 1.14 -10.64 -36.78
CA PHE A 153 1.23 -9.25 -36.34
C PHE A 153 2.54 -8.60 -36.79
N GLY A 154 2.59 -8.15 -38.03
CA GLY A 154 3.71 -7.37 -38.58
C GLY A 154 3.28 -6.15 -39.40
N GLY A 155 1.99 -5.98 -39.67
CA GLY A 155 1.43 -4.87 -40.44
C GLY A 155 0.49 -4.02 -39.60
N ALA A 156 0.53 -2.70 -39.80
CA ALA A 156 -0.53 -1.82 -39.31
C ALA A 156 -1.84 -2.18 -40.03
N ILE A 157 -2.92 -2.37 -39.27
CA ILE A 157 -4.26 -2.48 -39.85
C ILE A 157 -4.63 -1.07 -40.33
N GLU A 158 -4.48 -0.81 -41.62
CA GLU A 158 -4.72 0.52 -42.21
C GLU A 158 -6.05 0.58 -42.96
N THR A 159 -6.62 -0.56 -43.34
CA THR A 159 -7.86 -0.63 -44.13
C THR A 159 -8.87 -1.63 -43.56
N GLN A 160 -10.15 -1.43 -43.90
CA GLN A 160 -11.24 -2.35 -43.56
C GLN A 160 -10.98 -3.78 -44.07
N ALA A 161 -10.43 -3.91 -45.28
CA ALA A 161 -10.09 -5.20 -45.85
C ALA A 161 -9.01 -5.93 -45.03
N ASP A 162 -8.07 -5.20 -44.43
CA ASP A 162 -7.04 -5.77 -43.55
C ASP A 162 -7.67 -6.25 -42.23
N LEU A 163 -8.62 -5.49 -41.69
CA LEU A 163 -9.35 -5.84 -40.48
C LEU A 163 -10.26 -7.06 -40.69
N GLU A 164 -10.96 -7.15 -41.82
CA GLU A 164 -11.78 -8.31 -42.18
C GLU A 164 -10.95 -9.56 -42.45
N ALA A 165 -9.82 -9.42 -43.13
CA ALA A 165 -8.87 -10.52 -43.34
C ALA A 165 -8.30 -11.02 -42.01
N TYR A 166 -8.05 -10.10 -41.07
CA TYR A 166 -7.62 -10.44 -39.71
C TYR A 166 -8.71 -11.21 -38.96
N LEU A 167 -9.92 -10.64 -38.88
CA LEU A 167 -11.02 -11.24 -38.13
C LEU A 167 -11.37 -12.62 -38.68
N SER A 168 -11.40 -12.79 -40.00
CA SER A 168 -11.68 -14.07 -40.64
C SER A 168 -10.59 -15.14 -40.45
N ALA A 169 -9.37 -14.74 -40.08
CA ALA A 169 -8.22 -15.62 -39.81
C ALA A 169 -8.13 -16.11 -38.35
N LEU A 170 -8.96 -15.60 -37.43
CA LEU A 170 -8.98 -16.11 -36.05
C LEU A 170 -9.41 -17.58 -36.00
N THR A 171 -8.71 -18.35 -35.18
CA THR A 171 -9.06 -19.74 -34.86
C THR A 171 -10.25 -19.78 -33.89
N THR A 172 -10.94 -20.92 -33.83
CA THR A 172 -12.09 -21.12 -32.94
C THR A 172 -11.71 -20.97 -31.46
N ASP A 173 -10.51 -21.37 -31.07
CA ASP A 173 -10.05 -21.25 -29.68
C ASP A 173 -9.77 -19.78 -29.29
N GLN A 174 -9.26 -18.98 -30.24
CA GLN A 174 -9.11 -17.54 -30.04
C GLN A 174 -10.47 -16.85 -29.93
N ILE A 175 -11.44 -17.25 -30.75
CA ILE A 175 -12.82 -16.72 -30.69
C ILE A 175 -13.46 -17.07 -29.33
N ARG A 176 -13.33 -18.32 -28.84
CA ARG A 176 -13.83 -18.71 -27.52
C ARG A 176 -13.24 -17.85 -26.41
N THR A 177 -11.92 -17.67 -26.44
CA THR A 177 -11.19 -16.88 -25.45
C THR A 177 -11.68 -15.43 -25.44
N ALA A 178 -11.85 -14.83 -26.62
CA ALA A 178 -12.38 -13.48 -26.76
C ALA A 178 -13.82 -13.34 -26.23
N LEU A 179 -14.68 -14.34 -26.44
CA LEU A 179 -16.05 -14.34 -25.93
C LEU A 179 -16.09 -14.41 -24.40
N VAL A 180 -15.31 -15.30 -23.78
CA VAL A 180 -15.23 -15.39 -22.32
C VAL A 180 -14.69 -14.08 -21.72
N GLN A 181 -13.67 -13.48 -22.32
CA GLN A 181 -13.11 -12.20 -21.89
C GLN A 181 -14.09 -11.03 -22.03
N SER A 182 -14.94 -11.03 -23.08
CA SER A 182 -15.99 -10.03 -23.25
C SER A 182 -17.19 -10.22 -22.30
N GLY A 183 -17.16 -11.27 -21.46
CA GLY A 183 -18.14 -11.53 -20.41
C GLY A 183 -19.22 -12.54 -20.78
N VAL A 184 -19.05 -13.30 -21.87
CA VAL A 184 -19.93 -14.42 -22.20
C VAL A 184 -19.64 -15.58 -21.24
N ASP A 185 -20.69 -16.19 -20.71
CA ASP A 185 -20.60 -17.32 -19.79
C ASP A 185 -19.86 -18.51 -20.40
N GLU A 186 -18.86 -19.02 -19.69
CA GLU A 186 -17.94 -20.06 -20.16
C GLU A 186 -18.67 -21.39 -20.49
N ALA A 187 -19.72 -21.74 -19.73
CA ALA A 187 -20.50 -22.94 -20.02
C ALA A 187 -21.26 -22.80 -21.34
N THR A 188 -21.74 -21.59 -21.64
CA THR A 188 -22.41 -21.28 -22.91
C THR A 188 -21.44 -21.37 -24.10
N VAL A 189 -20.22 -20.85 -23.95
CA VAL A 189 -19.18 -20.92 -24.99
C VAL A 189 -18.70 -22.35 -25.23
N ARG A 190 -18.65 -23.17 -24.17
CA ARG A 190 -18.22 -24.58 -24.25
C ARG A 190 -19.26 -25.49 -24.91
N ASP A 191 -20.55 -25.18 -24.74
CA ASP A 191 -21.64 -25.94 -25.35
C ASP A 191 -21.79 -25.67 -26.87
N LEU A 192 -21.11 -24.64 -27.41
CA LEU A 192 -21.04 -24.36 -28.84
C LEU A 192 -19.97 -25.21 -29.53
N SER A 193 -20.37 -25.95 -30.57
CA SER A 193 -19.42 -26.66 -31.43
C SER A 193 -18.55 -25.67 -32.23
N ASP A 194 -17.36 -26.11 -32.65
CA ASP A 194 -16.44 -25.30 -33.46
C ASP A 194 -17.10 -24.77 -34.74
N GLU A 195 -17.94 -25.59 -35.38
CA GLU A 195 -18.64 -25.26 -36.62
C GLU A 195 -19.74 -24.22 -36.40
N GLU A 196 -20.51 -24.34 -35.31
CA GLU A 196 -21.52 -23.34 -34.92
C GLU A 196 -20.86 -22.02 -34.53
N LEU A 197 -19.79 -22.08 -33.73
CA LEU A 197 -19.04 -20.90 -33.31
C LEU A 197 -18.47 -20.13 -34.51
N ARG A 198 -17.86 -20.85 -35.46
CA ARG A 198 -17.31 -20.25 -36.67
C ARG A 198 -18.40 -19.61 -37.53
N THR A 199 -19.53 -20.29 -37.68
CA THR A 199 -20.68 -19.80 -38.46
C THR A 199 -21.31 -18.56 -37.84
N LEU A 200 -21.50 -18.54 -36.51
CA LEU A 200 -22.01 -17.38 -35.79
C LEU A 200 -21.08 -16.18 -35.93
N PHE A 201 -19.77 -16.41 -35.80
CA PHE A 201 -18.76 -15.38 -35.93
C PHE A 201 -18.71 -14.80 -37.36
N ASP A 202 -18.72 -15.63 -38.41
CA ASP A 202 -18.79 -15.15 -39.80
C ASP A 202 -20.04 -14.33 -40.10
N ASN A 203 -21.19 -14.76 -39.60
CA ASN A 203 -22.45 -14.03 -39.79
C ASN A 203 -22.40 -12.67 -39.08
N ALA A 204 -21.82 -12.61 -37.88
CA ALA A 204 -21.64 -11.37 -37.14
C ALA A 204 -20.68 -10.41 -37.88
N LEU A 205 -19.57 -10.91 -38.43
CA LEU A 205 -18.66 -10.09 -39.25
C LEU A 205 -19.36 -9.49 -40.46
N LYS A 206 -20.18 -10.29 -41.14
CA LYS A 206 -20.95 -9.82 -42.30
C LYS A 206 -21.97 -8.73 -41.91
N GLU A 207 -22.61 -8.85 -40.76
CA GLU A 207 -23.55 -7.83 -40.25
C GLU A 207 -22.83 -6.55 -39.83
N LEU A 208 -21.62 -6.65 -39.30
CA LEU A 208 -20.77 -5.50 -38.95
C LEU A 208 -20.27 -4.74 -40.19
N ASP A 209 -19.90 -5.46 -41.26
CA ASP A 209 -19.60 -4.86 -42.57
C ASP A 209 -20.82 -4.15 -43.17
N GLU A 210 -21.97 -4.84 -43.24
CA GLU A 210 -23.20 -4.26 -43.79
C GLU A 210 -23.73 -3.04 -43.00
N SER A 211 -23.40 -2.95 -41.71
CA SER A 211 -23.77 -1.82 -40.84
C SER A 211 -22.80 -0.64 -40.88
N GLY A 212 -21.65 -0.78 -41.54
CA GLY A 212 -20.61 0.27 -41.61
C GLY A 212 -19.87 0.49 -40.29
N THR A 213 -20.08 -0.36 -39.29
CA THR A 213 -19.45 -0.23 -37.97
C THR A 213 -17.96 -0.51 -38.00
N LEU A 214 -17.49 -1.37 -38.91
CA LEU A 214 -16.06 -1.61 -39.13
C LEU A 214 -15.33 -0.38 -39.65
N GLU A 215 -15.98 0.42 -40.51
CA GLU A 215 -15.43 1.68 -41.01
C GLU A 215 -15.34 2.74 -39.91
N GLU A 216 -16.35 2.81 -39.02
CA GLU A 216 -16.37 3.72 -37.87
C GLU A 216 -15.21 3.44 -36.90
N ILE A 217 -14.96 2.16 -36.58
CA ILE A 217 -13.88 1.71 -35.69
C ILE A 217 -12.48 2.06 -36.24
N LEU A 218 -12.30 2.06 -37.56
CA LEU A 218 -11.02 2.40 -38.21
C LEU A 218 -10.82 3.91 -38.41
N SER A 219 -11.84 4.73 -38.14
CA SER A 219 -11.82 6.17 -38.35
C SER A 219 -11.52 7.00 -37.09
N GLU A 220 -11.52 6.37 -35.89
CA GLU A 220 -11.08 6.95 -34.61
C GLU A 220 -9.60 6.69 -34.31
#